data_AF-A0A662LWM5-F1
#
_entry.id   AF-A0A662LWM5-F1
#
_cell.length_a   1.000
_cell.length_b   1.000
_cell.length_c   1.000
_cell.angle_alpha   90.00
_cell.angle_beta   90.00
_cell.angle_gamma   90.00
#
_symmetry.space_group_name_H-M   'P 1'
#
loop_
_entity.id
_entity.type
_entity.pdbx_description
1 polymer ?
#
loop_
_entity_poly.entity_id
_entity_poly.type
_entity_poly.pdbx_seq_one_letter_code
_entity_poly.pdbx_strand_id
1 'polypeptide(L)'
;MEIMNISRSFAWGEIKEHKFIYTIIIIVIGLTMTSFILENAYLNYMMQVVNDTTKILTADAVITNPDCNIRDLYGTQPTIENAREIANRIERVLPGYKTTIRITAQATYGVGVSSEAVDGCTIQGIDPEEDEKVIDIKDKIVEGRFFEKEDPILRGHTPLYIEIKGPGNLPDFTYGSGQRLFRYDKPYPIIVGATAAKIHPSIIKVGNVFNLMVSTSGRGTKYASVTVKIIGLYESGTPTLDAMIWFMHADSLR
;
A
#
# COMPACT_ATOMS: atom_id res chain seq x y z
N MET A 1 44.27 -18.38 -37.42
CA MET A 1 43.00 -17.83 -37.94
C MET A 1 42.34 -18.73 -38.99
N GLU A 2 43.07 -19.65 -39.65
CA GLU A 2 42.52 -20.57 -40.67
C GLU A 2 41.78 -21.81 -40.11
N ILE A 3 42.21 -22.37 -38.98
CA ILE A 3 41.60 -23.59 -38.39
C ILE A 3 40.11 -23.38 -38.05
N MET A 4 39.77 -22.18 -37.55
CA MET A 4 38.40 -21.80 -37.19
C MET A 4 37.46 -21.72 -38.40
N ASN A 5 38.01 -21.55 -39.61
CA ASN A 5 37.27 -21.46 -40.86
C ASN A 5 36.99 -22.86 -41.46
N ILE A 6 37.95 -23.78 -41.33
CA ILE A 6 37.81 -25.18 -41.75
C ILE A 6 36.77 -25.90 -40.86
N SER A 7 36.85 -25.74 -39.54
CA SER A 7 35.88 -26.36 -38.62
C SER A 7 34.45 -25.85 -38.83
N ARG A 8 34.27 -24.55 -39.13
CA ARG A 8 32.95 -23.99 -39.50
C ARG A 8 32.42 -24.56 -40.81
N SER A 9 33.30 -24.71 -41.80
CA SER A 9 32.95 -25.28 -43.11
C SER A 9 32.48 -26.74 -42.98
N PHE A 10 33.18 -27.55 -42.17
CA PHE A 10 32.77 -28.93 -41.89
C PHE A 10 31.45 -29.00 -41.13
N ALA A 11 31.27 -28.20 -40.08
CA ALA A 11 30.01 -28.17 -39.32
C ALA A 11 28.80 -27.77 -40.18
N TRP A 12 28.97 -26.81 -41.09
CA TRP A 12 27.91 -26.44 -42.04
C TRP A 12 27.66 -27.51 -43.11
N GLY A 13 28.70 -28.23 -43.52
CA GLY A 13 28.58 -29.39 -44.42
C GLY A 13 27.71 -30.48 -43.79
N GLU A 14 28.01 -30.85 -42.55
CA GLU A 14 27.27 -31.84 -41.76
C GLU A 14 25.77 -31.48 -41.61
N ILE A 15 25.47 -30.22 -41.29
CA ILE A 15 24.10 -29.72 -41.16
C ILE A 15 23.35 -29.80 -42.50
N LYS A 16 24.03 -29.54 -43.62
CA LYS A 16 23.44 -29.64 -44.96
C LYS A 16 23.23 -31.08 -45.42
N GLU A 17 24.01 -32.04 -44.94
CA GLU A 17 23.86 -33.44 -45.28
C GLU A 17 22.74 -34.10 -44.45
N HIS A 18 22.63 -33.75 -43.17
CA HIS A 18 21.66 -34.31 -42.23
C HIS A 18 20.53 -33.33 -41.85
N LYS A 19 19.98 -32.61 -42.84
CA LYS A 19 18.99 -31.54 -42.63
C LYS A 19 17.80 -31.96 -41.77
N PHE A 20 17.26 -33.16 -41.96
CA PHE A 20 16.09 -33.64 -41.23
C PHE A 20 16.36 -33.82 -39.73
N ILE A 21 17.49 -34.45 -39.38
CA ILE A 21 17.89 -34.70 -38.00
C ILE A 21 18.19 -33.38 -37.28
N TYR A 22 18.98 -32.50 -37.91
CA TYR A 22 19.28 -31.19 -37.33
C TYR A 22 18.03 -30.30 -37.21
N THR A 23 17.06 -30.42 -38.11
CA THR A 23 15.77 -29.70 -37.98
C THR A 23 15.02 -30.15 -36.74
N ILE A 24 14.93 -31.46 -36.49
CA ILE A 24 14.30 -31.99 -35.26
C ILE A 24 15.04 -31.48 -34.02
N ILE A 25 16.38 -31.55 -34.00
CA ILE A 25 17.19 -31.06 -32.88
C ILE A 25 16.95 -29.57 -32.62
N ILE A 26 16.96 -28.75 -33.66
CA ILE A 26 16.69 -27.30 -33.55
C ILE A 26 15.27 -27.04 -33.04
N ILE A 27 14.27 -27.80 -33.49
CA ILE A 27 12.90 -27.68 -32.99
C ILE A 27 12.82 -28.04 -31.51
N VAL A 28 13.45 -29.14 -31.09
CA VAL A 28 13.46 -29.56 -29.68
C VAL A 28 14.17 -28.52 -28.82
N ILE A 29 15.35 -28.03 -29.22
CA ILE A 29 16.07 -26.97 -28.51
C ILE A 29 15.25 -25.67 -28.50
N GLY A 30 14.60 -25.34 -29.61
CA GLY A 30 13.75 -24.16 -29.71
C GLY A 30 12.55 -24.22 -28.76
N LEU A 31 11.86 -25.36 -28.70
CA LEU A 31 10.73 -25.57 -27.80
C LEU A 31 11.15 -25.53 -26.33
N THR A 32 12.27 -26.17 -25.97
CA THR A 32 12.77 -26.13 -24.59
C THR A 32 13.20 -24.71 -24.20
N MET A 33 13.99 -24.04 -25.05
CA MET A 33 14.44 -22.66 -24.79
C MET A 33 13.28 -21.68 -24.77
N THR A 34 12.24 -21.85 -25.58
CA THR A 34 11.06 -20.97 -25.59
C THR A 34 10.36 -20.98 -24.24
N SER A 35 10.15 -22.17 -23.65
CA SER A 35 9.55 -22.28 -22.32
C SER A 35 10.38 -21.57 -21.25
N PHE A 36 11.71 -21.77 -21.26
CA PHE A 36 12.59 -21.11 -20.31
C PHE A 36 12.66 -19.58 -20.50
N ILE A 37 12.68 -19.10 -21.75
CA ILE A 37 12.71 -17.66 -22.04
C ILE A 37 11.38 -17.02 -21.64
N LEU A 38 10.25 -17.66 -21.94
CA LEU A 38 8.92 -17.16 -21.59
C LEU A 38 8.73 -17.10 -20.07
N GLU A 39 9.14 -18.14 -19.35
CA GLU A 39 9.09 -18.17 -17.89
C GLU A 39 9.94 -17.05 -17.28
N ASN A 40 11.19 -16.88 -17.74
CA ASN A 40 12.04 -15.79 -17.26
C ASN A 40 11.49 -14.40 -17.61
N ALA A 41 10.94 -14.22 -18.82
CA ALA A 41 10.33 -12.96 -19.23
C ALA A 41 9.11 -12.64 -18.33
N TYR A 42 8.29 -13.65 -18.04
CA TYR A 42 7.16 -13.51 -17.14
C TYR A 42 7.58 -13.16 -15.71
N LEU A 43 8.60 -13.84 -15.17
CA LEU A 43 9.13 -13.55 -13.84
C LEU A 43 9.72 -12.13 -13.74
N ASN A 44 10.49 -11.70 -14.74
CA ASN A 44 11.05 -10.35 -14.78
C ASN A 44 9.96 -9.29 -14.89
N TYR A 45 8.96 -9.50 -15.73
CA TYR A 45 7.81 -8.61 -15.84
C TYR A 45 7.05 -8.53 -14.51
N MET A 46 6.76 -9.67 -13.87
CA MET A 46 6.12 -9.72 -12.56
C MET A 46 6.91 -8.95 -11.49
N MET A 47 8.23 -9.12 -11.44
CA MET A 47 9.08 -8.37 -10.50
C MET A 47 9.06 -6.88 -10.78
N GLN A 48 9.10 -6.47 -12.05
CA GLN A 48 9.03 -5.06 -12.42
C GLN A 48 7.69 -4.45 -12.02
N VAL A 49 6.57 -5.11 -12.34
CA VAL A 49 5.24 -4.66 -11.94
C VAL A 49 5.17 -4.52 -10.43
N VAL A 50 5.56 -5.55 -9.67
CA VAL A 50 5.54 -5.50 -8.20
C VAL A 50 6.40 -4.36 -7.67
N ASN A 51 7.58 -4.12 -8.24
CA ASN A 51 8.47 -3.04 -7.79
C ASN A 51 7.88 -1.66 -8.08
N ASP A 52 7.42 -1.42 -9.32
CA ASP A 52 6.86 -0.15 -9.76
C ASP A 52 5.57 0.19 -9.01
N THR A 53 4.75 -0.82 -8.69
CA THR A 53 3.50 -0.63 -7.94
C THR A 53 3.72 -0.49 -6.44
N THR A 54 4.66 -1.25 -5.85
CA THR A 54 5.00 -1.13 -4.43
C THR A 54 5.60 0.24 -4.14
N LYS A 55 6.33 0.83 -5.10
CA LYS A 55 6.85 2.20 -5.00
C LYS A 55 5.78 3.29 -4.88
N ILE A 56 4.55 3.02 -5.33
CA ILE A 56 3.41 3.94 -5.16
C ILE A 56 3.00 4.02 -3.68
N LEU A 57 3.38 3.04 -2.85
CA LEU A 57 2.93 2.93 -1.47
C LEU A 57 4.08 3.04 -0.47
N THR A 58 5.28 2.62 -0.86
CA THR A 58 6.49 2.76 -0.07
C THR A 58 7.54 3.43 -0.96
N ALA A 59 8.09 4.57 -0.53
CA ALA A 59 9.17 5.24 -1.25
C ALA A 59 10.40 4.31 -1.41
N ASP A 60 11.41 4.74 -2.17
CA ASP A 60 12.64 3.95 -2.38
C ASP A 60 13.32 3.50 -1.07
N ALA A 61 13.14 4.27 0.01
CA ALA A 61 13.51 3.88 1.35
C ALA A 61 12.49 4.40 2.37
N VAL A 62 12.26 3.62 3.43
CA VAL A 62 11.44 4.02 4.57
C VAL A 62 12.27 3.97 5.83
N ILE A 63 12.18 5.03 6.65
CA ILE A 63 12.85 5.10 7.93
C ILE A 63 11.80 4.96 9.02
N THR A 64 11.97 3.94 9.85
CA THR A 64 11.04 3.61 10.93
C THR A 64 11.71 3.77 12.29
N ASN A 65 10.90 3.73 13.34
CA ASN A 65 11.41 3.61 14.71
C ASN A 65 12.24 2.30 14.85
N PRO A 66 13.33 2.29 15.64
CA PRO A 66 14.13 1.08 15.90
C PRO A 66 13.34 -0.11 16.46
N ASP A 67 12.22 0.16 17.15
CA ASP A 67 11.35 -0.87 17.73
C ASP A 67 10.38 -1.48 16.70
N CYS A 68 10.37 -0.98 15.46
CA CYS A 68 9.57 -1.52 14.35
C CYS A 68 10.27 -2.68 13.65
N ASN A 69 9.48 -3.65 13.21
CA ASN A 69 9.87 -4.63 12.20
C ASN A 69 9.31 -4.24 10.80
N ILE A 70 9.72 -4.96 9.76
CA ILE A 70 9.29 -4.71 8.37
C ILE A 70 7.76 -4.83 8.23
N ARG A 71 7.12 -5.74 8.95
CA ARG A 71 5.67 -5.96 8.88
C ARG A 71 4.89 -4.79 9.47
N ASP A 72 5.46 -4.08 10.43
CA ASP A 72 4.85 -2.92 11.06
C ASP A 72 4.65 -1.76 10.07
N LEU A 73 5.29 -1.76 8.89
CA LEU A 73 5.02 -0.81 7.79
C LEU A 73 3.57 -0.88 7.27
N TYR A 74 2.95 -2.05 7.40
CA TYR A 74 1.54 -2.27 7.08
C TYR A 74 0.67 -2.21 8.33
N GLY A 75 1.22 -1.72 9.44
CA GLY A 75 0.64 -1.71 10.78
C GLY A 75 0.56 -0.32 11.40
N THR A 76 0.00 -0.25 12.61
CA THR A 76 0.17 0.92 13.48
C THR A 76 1.60 0.91 14.04
N GLN A 77 2.40 1.92 13.72
CA GLN A 77 3.80 1.99 14.16
C GLN A 77 3.98 2.80 15.46
N PRO A 78 5.01 2.48 16.26
CA PRO A 78 5.59 3.41 17.23
C PRO A 78 5.98 4.75 16.60
N THR A 79 5.68 5.84 17.31
CA THR A 79 5.99 7.20 16.88
C THR A 79 7.50 7.44 16.77
N ILE A 80 7.91 8.20 15.75
CA ILE A 80 9.25 8.81 15.69
C ILE A 80 9.10 10.28 16.08
N GLU A 81 9.53 10.64 17.29
CA GLU A 81 9.34 11.98 17.86
C GLU A 81 10.02 13.09 17.04
N ASN A 82 11.17 12.81 16.43
CA ASN A 82 11.97 13.77 15.67
C ASN A 82 11.95 13.52 14.15
N ALA A 83 10.86 12.98 13.60
CA ALA A 83 10.73 12.61 12.18
C ALA A 83 11.10 13.75 11.20
N ARG A 84 10.68 15.00 11.49
CA ARG A 84 10.99 16.17 10.64
C ARG A 84 12.47 16.54 10.66
N GLU A 85 13.15 16.40 11.80
CA GLU A 85 14.59 16.65 11.89
C GLU A 85 15.37 15.63 11.05
N ILE A 86 14.99 14.37 11.14
CA ILE A 86 15.60 13.27 10.36
C ILE A 86 15.38 13.50 8.86
N ALA A 87 14.14 13.80 8.45
CA ALA A 87 13.79 14.10 7.06
C ALA A 87 14.66 15.25 6.49
N ASN A 88 14.71 16.37 7.22
CA ASN A 88 15.53 17.53 6.83
C ASN A 88 17.03 17.21 6.78
N ARG A 89 17.53 16.33 7.63
CA ARG A 89 18.95 15.91 7.62
C ARG A 89 19.25 15.08 6.38
N ILE A 90 18.34 14.19 5.98
CA ILE A 90 18.52 13.33 4.79
C ILE A 90 18.60 14.18 3.54
N GLU A 91 17.66 15.11 3.33
CA GLU A 91 17.68 15.96 2.14
C GLU A 91 18.92 16.86 2.07
N ARG A 92 19.46 17.27 3.21
CA ARG A 92 20.70 18.08 3.28
C ARG A 92 21.97 17.26 3.01
N VAL A 93 22.05 16.04 3.53
CA VAL A 93 23.27 15.21 3.49
C VAL A 93 23.33 14.36 2.23
N LEU A 94 22.18 13.93 1.71
CA LEU A 94 22.07 13.04 0.57
C LEU A 94 21.41 13.78 -0.61
N PRO A 95 22.20 14.47 -1.46
CA PRO A 95 21.66 15.17 -2.61
C PRO A 95 20.96 14.19 -3.55
N GLY A 96 19.73 14.53 -3.95
CA GLY A 96 18.89 13.70 -4.83
C GLY A 96 17.76 12.97 -4.11
N TYR A 97 17.79 12.87 -2.78
CA TYR A 97 16.68 12.31 -2.01
C TYR A 97 15.64 13.38 -1.68
N LYS A 98 14.37 12.99 -1.76
CA LYS A 98 13.20 13.74 -1.27
C LYS A 98 12.54 12.94 -0.16
N THR A 99 12.02 13.63 0.84
CA THR A 99 11.46 13.02 2.03
C THR A 99 10.06 13.54 2.32
N THR A 100 9.19 12.64 2.77
CA THR A 100 7.86 12.95 3.27
C THR A 100 7.65 12.22 4.59
N ILE A 101 6.81 12.77 5.46
CA ILE A 101 6.46 12.12 6.72
C ILE A 101 5.10 11.48 6.53
N ARG A 102 5.01 10.19 6.86
CA ARG A 102 3.74 9.47 6.91
C ARG A 102 3.45 8.98 8.31
N ILE A 103 2.16 8.92 8.63
CA ILE A 103 1.64 8.30 9.85
C ILE A 103 0.92 7.03 9.40
N THR A 104 1.12 5.90 10.08
CA THR A 104 0.43 4.66 9.73
C THR A 104 -0.41 4.16 10.90
N ALA A 105 -1.64 3.76 10.61
CA ALA A 105 -2.54 3.14 11.58
C ALA A 105 -3.35 2.02 10.93
N GLN A 106 -3.60 0.95 11.67
CA GLN A 106 -4.56 -0.07 11.26
C GLN A 106 -5.97 0.33 11.65
N ALA A 107 -6.93 0.00 10.80
CA ALA A 107 -8.32 0.21 11.06
C ALA A 107 -9.16 -0.99 10.61
N THR A 108 -10.37 -1.05 11.15
CA THR A 108 -11.38 -2.04 10.79
C THR A 108 -12.65 -1.31 10.36
N TYR A 109 -13.30 -1.80 9.32
CA TYR A 109 -14.55 -1.27 8.77
C TYR A 109 -15.61 -2.36 8.64
N GLY A 110 -16.86 -1.96 8.37
CA GLY A 110 -18.00 -2.88 8.30
C GLY A 110 -18.54 -3.34 9.66
N VAL A 111 -17.99 -2.83 10.77
CA VAL A 111 -18.48 -3.13 12.12
C VAL A 111 -19.93 -2.64 12.28
N GLY A 112 -20.87 -3.56 12.49
CA GLY A 112 -22.29 -3.27 12.67
C GLY A 112 -23.13 -3.25 11.38
N VAL A 113 -22.53 -3.55 10.23
CA VAL A 113 -23.26 -3.73 8.97
C VAL A 113 -23.75 -5.18 8.90
N SER A 114 -25.06 -5.40 8.73
CA SER A 114 -25.66 -6.73 8.79
C SER A 114 -25.43 -7.60 7.54
N SER A 115 -24.96 -7.00 6.44
CA SER A 115 -24.93 -7.62 5.10
C SER A 115 -23.53 -7.83 4.50
N GLU A 116 -22.47 -7.29 5.11
CA GLU A 116 -21.09 -7.44 4.62
C GLU A 116 -20.14 -7.84 5.75
N ALA A 117 -19.05 -8.52 5.39
CA ALA A 117 -18.05 -8.98 6.33
C ALA A 117 -17.24 -7.80 6.90
N VAL A 118 -16.88 -7.90 8.17
CA VAL A 118 -15.93 -6.99 8.81
C VAL A 118 -14.55 -7.25 8.21
N ASP A 119 -13.86 -6.20 7.79
CA ASP A 119 -12.55 -6.30 7.16
C ASP A 119 -11.60 -5.19 7.64
N GLY A 120 -10.30 -5.39 7.42
CA GLY A 120 -9.22 -4.53 7.88
C GLY A 120 -8.61 -3.69 6.77
N CYS A 121 -8.11 -2.52 7.14
CA CYS A 121 -7.31 -1.67 6.28
C CYS A 121 -6.16 -1.02 7.06
N THR A 122 -5.16 -0.56 6.33
CA THR A 122 -4.05 0.25 6.84
C THR A 122 -4.22 1.64 6.28
N ILE A 123 -4.42 2.61 7.16
CA ILE A 123 -4.51 4.01 6.82
C ILE A 123 -3.10 4.60 6.84
N GLN A 124 -2.70 5.21 5.73
CA GLN A 124 -1.53 6.07 5.65
C GLN A 124 -1.97 7.53 5.67
N GLY A 125 -1.62 8.22 6.75
CA GLY A 125 -1.69 9.66 6.88
C GLY A 125 -0.60 10.31 6.04
N ILE A 126 -1.00 11.04 5.00
CA ILE A 126 -0.11 11.75 4.08
C ILE A 126 -0.32 13.26 4.18
N ASP A 127 0.72 14.02 3.89
CA ASP A 127 0.63 15.45 3.59
C ASP A 127 0.48 15.60 2.07
N PRO A 128 -0.69 16.00 1.53
CA PRO A 128 -0.92 16.04 0.09
C PRO A 128 0.09 16.89 -0.70
N GLU A 129 0.66 17.94 -0.10
CA GLU A 129 1.60 18.83 -0.79
C GLU A 129 3.04 18.28 -0.76
N GLU A 130 3.44 17.65 0.33
CA GLU A 130 4.78 17.06 0.47
C GLU A 130 4.87 15.67 -0.16
N ASP A 131 3.80 14.88 -0.07
CA ASP A 131 3.77 13.50 -0.54
C ASP A 131 3.81 13.43 -2.08
N GLU A 132 3.19 14.38 -2.79
CA GLU A 132 3.25 14.51 -4.27
C GLU A 132 4.71 14.65 -4.78
N LYS A 133 5.65 15.11 -3.94
CA LYS A 133 7.07 15.23 -4.30
C LYS A 133 7.83 13.90 -4.24
N VAL A 134 7.26 12.90 -3.57
CA VAL A 134 7.89 11.59 -3.33
C VAL A 134 7.12 10.49 -4.05
N ILE A 135 5.80 10.54 -4.01
CA ILE A 135 4.88 9.53 -4.54
C ILE A 135 3.69 10.22 -5.21
N ASP A 136 3.36 9.79 -6.42
CA ASP A 136 2.28 10.36 -7.21
C ASP A 136 0.99 9.53 -7.12
N ILE A 137 0.37 9.54 -5.94
CA ILE A 137 -0.93 8.88 -5.72
C ILE A 137 -2.09 9.65 -6.38
N LYS A 138 -1.89 10.94 -6.62
CA LYS A 138 -2.89 11.86 -7.19
C LYS A 138 -3.23 11.48 -8.62
N ASP A 139 -2.23 11.11 -9.42
CA ASP A 139 -2.41 10.61 -10.79
C ASP A 139 -3.01 9.19 -10.86
N LYS A 140 -3.19 8.53 -9.72
CA LYS A 140 -3.79 7.18 -9.62
C LYS A 140 -5.25 7.20 -9.21
N ILE A 141 -5.86 8.37 -9.03
CA ILE A 141 -7.28 8.49 -8.72
C ILE A 141 -8.10 8.15 -9.98
N VAL A 142 -8.92 7.10 -9.87
CA VAL A 142 -9.77 6.60 -10.96
C VAL A 142 -11.22 7.04 -10.83
N GLU A 143 -11.66 7.39 -9.61
CA GLU A 143 -13.00 7.91 -9.34
C GLU A 143 -12.96 8.93 -8.20
N GLY A 144 -13.83 9.94 -8.25
CA GLY A 144 -13.90 10.99 -7.23
C GLY A 144 -12.78 12.02 -7.38
N ARG A 145 -12.16 12.42 -6.27
CA ARG A 145 -11.09 13.43 -6.26
C ARG A 145 -10.01 13.16 -5.22
N PHE A 146 -8.88 13.85 -5.40
CA PHE A 146 -7.81 13.92 -4.41
C PHE A 146 -8.14 14.97 -3.30
N PHE A 147 -7.27 15.06 -2.29
CA PHE A 147 -7.42 16.02 -1.18
C PHE A 147 -7.29 17.47 -1.67
N GLU A 148 -8.10 18.36 -1.09
CA GLU A 148 -8.10 19.81 -1.35
C GLU A 148 -7.79 20.59 -0.06
N LYS A 149 -7.37 21.86 -0.17
CA LYS A 149 -6.98 22.67 1.01
C LYS A 149 -8.16 22.98 1.92
N GLU A 150 -9.36 23.05 1.36
CA GLU A 150 -10.62 23.36 2.05
C GLU A 150 -11.24 22.13 2.71
N ASP A 151 -10.65 20.94 2.51
CA ASP A 151 -11.13 19.72 3.14
C ASP A 151 -11.09 19.84 4.66
N PRO A 152 -12.05 19.22 5.37
CA PRO A 152 -12.08 19.23 6.82
C PRO A 152 -10.94 18.38 7.39
N ILE A 153 -9.76 18.97 7.48
CA ILE A 153 -8.59 18.47 8.22
C ILE A 153 -8.65 19.01 9.66
N LEU A 154 -8.04 18.29 10.61
CA LEU A 154 -7.89 18.73 12.01
C LEU A 154 -9.21 18.98 12.78
N ARG A 155 -9.89 17.91 13.19
CA ARG A 155 -10.97 17.97 14.20
C ARG A 155 -10.63 17.07 15.36
N GLY A 156 -9.85 17.59 16.31
CA GLY A 156 -9.34 16.84 17.47
C GLY A 156 -10.31 15.74 17.89
N HIS A 157 -9.87 14.49 17.71
CA HIS A 157 -10.67 13.34 18.12
C HIS A 157 -11.05 13.60 19.56
N THR A 158 -12.34 13.59 19.89
CA THR A 158 -12.74 13.55 21.29
C THR A 158 -12.89 12.07 21.61
N PRO A 159 -11.81 11.39 22.08
CA PRO A 159 -11.92 9.99 22.45
C PRO A 159 -12.90 9.89 23.61
N LEU A 160 -14.01 9.19 23.38
CA LEU A 160 -14.86 8.77 24.47
C LEU A 160 -14.24 7.49 25.05
N TYR A 161 -13.54 7.62 26.17
CA TYR A 161 -13.03 6.47 26.91
C TYR A 161 -14.17 5.87 27.72
N ILE A 162 -14.56 4.63 27.42
CA ILE A 162 -15.39 3.84 28.33
C ILE A 162 -14.47 2.76 28.91
N GLU A 163 -14.13 2.94 30.18
CA GLU A 163 -13.39 1.95 30.94
C GLU A 163 -14.38 0.88 31.43
N ILE A 164 -14.35 -0.30 30.80
CA ILE A 164 -15.18 -1.43 31.23
C ILE A 164 -14.33 -2.28 32.16
N LYS A 165 -14.65 -2.26 33.45
CA LYS A 165 -14.09 -3.22 34.42
C LYS A 165 -14.67 -4.60 34.12
N GLY A 166 -13.88 -5.45 33.46
CA GLY A 166 -14.25 -6.84 33.22
C GLY A 166 -14.29 -7.64 34.54
N PRO A 167 -15.14 -8.67 34.65
CA PRO A 167 -15.11 -9.57 35.81
C PRO A 167 -13.87 -10.49 35.75
N GLY A 168 -13.09 -10.54 36.84
CA GLY A 168 -11.95 -11.46 37.02
C GLY A 168 -10.57 -10.91 36.60
N ASN A 169 -9.54 -11.76 36.63
CA ASN A 169 -8.13 -11.46 36.27
C ASN A 169 -7.89 -11.19 34.77
N LEU A 170 -8.91 -10.77 34.02
CA LEU A 170 -8.73 -10.32 32.65
C LEU A 170 -8.13 -8.90 32.70
N PRO A 171 -7.13 -8.58 31.85
CA PRO A 171 -6.57 -7.24 31.79
C PRO A 171 -7.68 -6.23 31.48
N ASP A 172 -7.62 -5.07 32.11
CA ASP A 172 -8.58 -3.99 31.88
C ASP A 172 -8.64 -3.66 30.38
N PHE A 173 -9.81 -3.82 29.77
CA PHE A 173 -10.05 -3.48 28.37
C PHE A 173 -10.51 -2.02 28.29
N THR A 174 -9.66 -1.12 27.81
CA THR A 174 -10.09 0.24 27.45
C THR A 174 -10.71 0.23 26.05
N TYR A 175 -12.04 0.08 25.96
CA TYR A 175 -12.75 0.40 24.73
C TYR A 175 -12.76 1.93 24.58
N GLY A 176 -12.01 2.48 23.62
CA GLY A 176 -12.26 3.83 23.13
C GLY A 176 -13.55 3.79 22.31
N SER A 177 -14.67 3.96 22.99
CA SER A 177 -16.00 3.72 22.46
C SER A 177 -16.51 4.99 21.76
N GLY A 178 -16.24 5.11 20.46
CA GLY A 178 -17.07 5.94 19.58
C GLY A 178 -16.69 7.42 19.54
N GLN A 179 -16.41 7.93 18.35
CA GLN A 179 -16.66 9.34 18.06
C GLN A 179 -18.18 9.50 18.08
N ARG A 180 -18.71 10.16 19.11
CA ARG A 180 -19.98 10.83 18.93
C ARG A 180 -19.68 12.03 18.06
N LEU A 181 -19.85 11.89 16.73
CA LEU A 181 -19.86 13.07 15.87
C LEU A 181 -20.80 14.07 16.52
N PHE A 182 -20.30 15.25 16.88
CA PHE A 182 -21.21 16.32 17.24
C PHE A 182 -22.11 16.56 16.02
N ARG A 183 -23.35 17.01 16.22
CA ARG A 183 -24.36 17.16 15.14
C ARG A 183 -23.88 18.05 13.96
N TYR A 184 -22.76 18.74 14.13
CA TYR A 184 -22.12 19.66 13.19
C TYR A 184 -20.73 19.21 12.73
N ASP A 185 -20.28 18.02 13.15
CA ASP A 185 -18.98 17.51 12.70
C ASP A 185 -19.06 16.92 11.30
N LYS A 186 -18.17 17.42 10.42
CA LYS A 186 -18.00 16.88 9.08
C LYS A 186 -17.11 15.64 9.15
N PRO A 187 -17.44 14.56 8.43
CA PRO A 187 -16.60 13.38 8.35
C PRO A 187 -15.25 13.72 7.68
N TYR A 188 -14.21 12.98 8.07
CA TYR A 188 -12.89 13.14 7.50
C TYR A 188 -12.83 12.61 6.07
N PRO A 189 -12.16 13.31 5.14
CA PRO A 189 -11.94 12.77 3.80
C PRO A 189 -11.02 11.55 3.87
N ILE A 190 -11.36 10.51 3.12
CA ILE A 190 -10.52 9.32 2.92
C ILE A 190 -10.51 8.92 1.45
N ILE A 191 -9.35 8.45 0.97
CA ILE A 191 -9.18 7.86 -0.35
C ILE A 191 -8.94 6.35 -0.16
N VAL A 192 -9.68 5.54 -0.92
CA VAL A 192 -9.71 4.08 -0.75
C VAL A 192 -9.28 3.41 -2.04
N GLY A 193 -8.65 2.24 -1.99
CA GLY A 193 -8.27 1.55 -3.23
C GLY A 193 -9.49 0.94 -3.93
N ALA A 194 -9.51 1.02 -5.25
CA ALA A 194 -10.62 0.58 -6.09
C ALA A 194 -10.90 -0.93 -5.96
N THR A 195 -9.89 -1.72 -5.60
CA THR A 195 -10.09 -3.15 -5.31
C THR A 195 -10.95 -3.36 -4.06
N ALA A 196 -10.77 -2.57 -2.99
CA ALA A 196 -11.63 -2.67 -1.81
C ALA A 196 -13.10 -2.37 -2.16
N ALA A 197 -13.34 -1.42 -3.06
CA ALA A 197 -14.68 -1.10 -3.58
C ALA A 197 -15.35 -2.26 -4.33
N LYS A 198 -14.57 -3.13 -4.98
CA LYS A 198 -15.08 -4.34 -5.64
C LYS A 198 -15.42 -5.46 -4.65
N ILE A 199 -14.70 -5.53 -3.53
CA ILE A 199 -14.89 -6.54 -2.49
C ILE A 199 -16.12 -6.21 -1.62
N HIS A 200 -16.23 -4.95 -1.19
CA HIS A 200 -17.29 -4.47 -0.31
C HIS A 200 -18.05 -3.28 -0.93
N PRO A 201 -18.78 -3.49 -2.03
CA PRO A 201 -19.40 -2.41 -2.81
C PRO A 201 -20.54 -1.68 -2.08
N SER A 202 -21.13 -2.29 -1.03
CA SER A 202 -22.18 -1.62 -0.25
C SER A 202 -21.61 -0.58 0.71
N ILE A 203 -20.40 -0.82 1.23
CA ILE A 203 -19.70 0.10 2.15
C ILE A 203 -18.86 1.10 1.35
N ILE A 204 -18.07 0.61 0.40
CA ILE A 204 -17.00 1.39 -0.24
C ILE A 204 -17.49 1.94 -1.58
N LYS A 205 -17.94 3.20 -1.57
CA LYS A 205 -18.32 3.97 -2.74
C LYS A 205 -18.03 5.45 -2.52
N VAL A 206 -17.63 6.18 -3.57
CA VAL A 206 -17.42 7.64 -3.48
C VAL A 206 -18.68 8.31 -2.94
N GLY A 207 -18.51 9.15 -1.92
CA GLY A 207 -19.57 9.85 -1.22
C GLY A 207 -20.13 9.14 0.01
N ASN A 208 -19.91 7.83 0.17
CA ASN A 208 -20.35 7.10 1.35
C ASN A 208 -19.65 7.59 2.61
N VAL A 209 -20.38 7.56 3.73
CA VAL A 209 -19.91 7.95 5.05
C VAL A 209 -20.10 6.77 5.99
N PHE A 210 -19.04 6.40 6.72
CA PHE A 210 -19.06 5.29 7.65
C PHE A 210 -18.00 5.46 8.74
N ASN A 211 -18.05 4.61 9.75
CA ASN A 211 -17.11 4.63 10.86
C ASN A 211 -15.98 3.62 10.64
N LEU A 212 -14.76 4.06 10.89
CA LEU A 212 -13.58 3.23 11.03
C LEU A 212 -13.29 3.02 12.51
N MET A 213 -12.86 1.83 12.88
CA MET A 213 -12.27 1.54 14.19
C MET A 213 -10.76 1.51 14.04
N VAL A 214 -10.09 2.60 14.36
CA VAL A 214 -8.64 2.79 14.17
C VAL A 214 -7.89 2.40 15.44
N SER A 215 -6.85 1.57 15.32
CA SER A 215 -5.96 1.23 16.44
C SER A 215 -5.03 2.40 16.75
N THR A 216 -5.09 2.90 17.97
CA THR A 216 -4.31 4.07 18.43
C THR A 216 -2.96 3.69 19.04
N SER A 217 -2.59 2.40 19.00
CA SER A 217 -1.32 1.92 19.53
C SER A 217 -0.82 0.74 18.72
N GLY A 218 0.48 0.70 18.40
CA GLY A 218 1.10 -0.46 17.73
C GLY A 218 1.02 -1.76 18.54
N ARG A 219 0.81 -1.68 19.85
CA ARG A 219 0.58 -2.82 20.75
C ARG A 219 -0.49 -2.47 21.80
N GLY A 220 -1.51 -3.31 21.94
CA GLY A 220 -2.60 -3.15 22.92
C GLY A 220 -3.98 -3.14 22.30
N THR A 221 -5.02 -2.93 23.12
CA THR A 221 -6.44 -2.94 22.74
C THR A 221 -7.06 -1.55 22.77
N LYS A 222 -6.33 -0.54 22.29
CA LYS A 222 -6.83 0.84 22.23
C LYS A 222 -7.30 1.16 20.81
N TYR A 223 -8.60 1.36 20.66
CA TYR A 223 -9.23 1.75 19.41
C TYR A 223 -9.91 3.10 19.55
N ALA A 224 -9.90 3.90 18.49
CA ALA A 224 -10.71 5.09 18.33
C ALA A 224 -11.65 4.90 17.15
N SER A 225 -12.92 5.27 17.31
CA SER A 225 -13.83 5.29 16.18
C SER A 225 -13.70 6.64 15.46
N VAL A 226 -13.55 6.63 14.15
CA VAL A 226 -13.42 7.84 13.32
C VAL A 226 -14.41 7.76 12.17
N THR A 227 -15.26 8.79 12.01
CA THR A 227 -16.17 8.86 10.87
C THR A 227 -15.46 9.46 9.66
N VAL A 228 -15.47 8.72 8.56
CA VAL A 228 -14.83 9.09 7.31
C VAL A 228 -15.85 9.18 6.17
N LYS A 229 -15.50 9.95 5.14
CA LYS A 229 -16.21 10.05 3.88
C LYS A 229 -15.26 9.71 2.74
N ILE A 230 -15.64 8.75 1.91
CA ILE A 230 -14.85 8.39 0.73
C ILE A 230 -14.95 9.53 -0.28
N ILE A 231 -13.83 10.17 -0.56
CA ILE A 231 -13.75 11.27 -1.54
C ILE A 231 -13.20 10.82 -2.89
N GLY A 232 -12.45 9.71 -2.93
CA GLY A 232 -11.90 9.16 -4.15
C GLY A 232 -11.51 7.69 -4.04
N LEU A 233 -11.42 7.04 -5.20
CA LEU A 233 -10.89 5.70 -5.36
C LEU A 233 -9.60 5.74 -6.18
N TYR A 234 -8.58 5.00 -5.76
CA TYR A 234 -7.30 4.92 -6.47
C TYR A 234 -7.00 3.50 -6.98
N GLU A 235 -6.15 3.40 -8.00
CA GLU A 235 -5.66 2.12 -8.49
C GLU A 235 -4.13 2.15 -8.63
N SER A 236 -3.42 1.39 -7.78
CA SER A 236 -1.95 1.30 -7.87
C SER A 236 -1.49 0.31 -8.93
N GLY A 237 -2.38 -0.56 -9.43
CA GLY A 237 -2.03 -1.71 -10.26
C GLY A 237 -1.65 -2.96 -9.45
N THR A 238 -1.68 -2.90 -8.12
CA THR A 238 -1.57 -4.08 -7.23
C THR A 238 -2.84 -4.26 -6.41
N PRO A 239 -3.72 -5.20 -6.82
CA PRO A 239 -5.00 -5.41 -6.16
C PRO A 239 -4.90 -5.69 -4.67
N THR A 240 -3.86 -6.42 -4.24
CA THR A 240 -3.63 -6.73 -2.82
C THR A 240 -3.43 -5.48 -1.99
N LEU A 241 -2.71 -4.50 -2.51
CA LEU A 241 -2.44 -3.26 -1.79
C LEU A 241 -3.63 -2.31 -1.86
N ASP A 242 -4.28 -2.20 -3.02
CA ASP A 242 -5.51 -1.43 -3.19
C ASP A 242 -6.65 -1.93 -2.29
N ALA A 243 -6.67 -3.23 -1.96
CA ALA A 243 -7.64 -3.78 -1.03
C ALA A 243 -7.40 -3.31 0.42
N MET A 244 -6.13 -3.08 0.79
CA MET A 244 -5.73 -2.89 2.20
C MET A 244 -5.34 -1.45 2.55
N ILE A 245 -4.68 -0.70 1.67
CA ILE A 245 -4.05 0.57 2.02
C ILE A 245 -4.94 1.74 1.61
N TRP A 246 -5.32 2.57 2.57
CA TRP A 246 -6.15 3.75 2.36
C TRP A 246 -5.38 5.00 2.78
N PHE A 247 -5.78 6.16 2.28
CA PHE A 247 -5.09 7.42 2.55
C PHE A 247 -5.99 8.42 3.25
N MET A 248 -5.46 9.07 4.27
CA MET A 248 -6.05 10.21 4.97
C MET A 248 -5.03 11.33 5.08
N HIS A 249 -5.47 12.55 5.40
CA HIS A 249 -4.53 13.61 5.76
C HIS A 249 -3.78 13.23 7.04
N ALA A 250 -2.46 13.45 7.09
CA ALA A 250 -1.60 13.09 8.23
C ALA A 250 -2.12 13.69 9.54
N ASP A 251 -2.47 14.98 9.53
CA ASP A 251 -3.02 15.67 10.71
C ASP A 251 -4.37 15.14 11.19
N SER A 252 -5.15 14.49 10.32
CA SER A 252 -6.42 13.86 10.71
C SER A 252 -6.20 12.49 11.37
N LEU A 253 -5.07 11.83 11.08
CA LEU A 253 -4.73 10.52 11.61
C LEU A 253 -3.91 10.60 12.92
N ARG A 254 -3.23 11.72 13.16
CA ARG A 254 -2.46 12.01 14.37
C ARG A 254 -3.33 12.08 15.63
#